data_AF-A0A670YCL2-F1
#
_entry.id   AF-A0A670YCL2-F1
#
_cell.length_a   1.000
_cell.length_b   1.000
_cell.length_c   1.000
_cell.angle_alpha   90.00
_cell.angle_beta   90.00
_cell.angle_gamma   90.00
#
_symmetry.space_group_name_H-M   'P 1'
#
loop_
_entity.id
_entity.type
_entity.pdbx_description
1 polymer ?
#
loop_
_entity_poly.entity_id
_entity_poly.type
_entity_poly.pdbx_seq_one_letter_code
_entity_poly.pdbx_strand_id
1 'polypeptide(L)' 'MKEISKHVRELLQIEEPRFERSISLPPRDNIGLFLEQKTRTGKRSDALSYSQFVQEARLQEYEPKPPTPPYEELQLSTP' A
#
# COMPACT_ATOMS: atom_id res chain seq x y z
N MET A 1 -15.09 -20.66 11.75
CA MET A 1 -15.40 -20.24 10.37
C MET A 1 -14.63 -21.06 9.31
N LYS A 2 -14.48 -22.40 9.47
CA LYS A 2 -13.63 -23.23 8.58
C LYS A 2 -14.23 -24.57 8.11
N GLU A 3 -15.33 -25.05 8.70
CA GLU A 3 -15.96 -26.34 8.36
C GLU A 3 -16.54 -26.39 6.94
N ILE A 4 -17.31 -25.36 6.55
CA ILE A 4 -17.93 -25.28 5.22
C ILE A 4 -16.84 -25.21 4.14
N SER A 5 -15.82 -24.37 4.34
CA SER A 5 -14.69 -24.23 3.42
C SER A 5 -13.84 -25.49 3.31
N LYS A 6 -13.82 -26.36 4.33
CA LYS A 6 -13.13 -27.67 4.27
C LYS A 6 -13.92 -28.65 3.40
N HIS A 7 -15.21 -28.82 3.66
CA HIS A 7 -16.07 -29.75 2.90
C HIS A 7 -16.18 -29.36 1.42
N VAL A 8 -16.26 -28.07 1.11
CA VAL A 8 -16.24 -27.58 -0.28
C VAL A 8 -14.94 -27.93 -0.98
N ARG A 9 -13.79 -27.87 -0.28
CA ARG A 9 -12.49 -28.25 -0.86
C ARG A 9 -12.39 -29.74 -1.12
N GLU A 10 -12.87 -30.57 -0.19
CA GLU A 10 -12.93 -32.02 -0.35
C GLU A 10 -13.83 -32.42 -1.52
N LEU A 11 -15.02 -31.80 -1.65
CA LEU A 11 -15.96 -32.08 -2.74
C LEU A 11 -15.39 -31.71 -4.11
N LEU A 12 -14.66 -30.59 -4.19
CA LEU A 12 -14.04 -30.09 -5.42
C LEU A 12 -12.64 -30.66 -5.69
N GLN A 13 -12.10 -31.50 -4.80
CA GLN A 13 -10.75 -32.07 -4.88
C GLN A 13 -9.64 -31.00 -5.04
N ILE A 14 -9.79 -29.87 -4.35
CA ILE A 14 -8.84 -28.75 -4.37
C ILE A 14 -8.00 -28.72 -3.09
N GLU A 15 -6.71 -28.47 -3.25
CA GLU A 15 -5.79 -28.33 -2.11
C GLU A 15 -6.07 -27.06 -1.30
N GLU A 16 -5.67 -27.05 -0.02
CA GLU A 16 -5.72 -25.83 0.79
C GLU A 16 -4.73 -24.81 0.22
N PRO A 17 -5.20 -23.63 -0.23
CA PRO A 17 -4.27 -22.62 -0.69
C PRO A 17 -3.39 -22.16 0.48
N ARG A 18 -2.08 -22.06 0.26
CA ARG A 18 -1.17 -21.46 1.24
C ARG A 18 -1.51 -19.98 1.41
N PHE A 19 -2.21 -19.66 2.49
CA PHE A 19 -2.48 -18.29 2.94
C PHE A 19 -1.25 -17.60 3.57
N GLU A 20 -0.04 -18.04 3.21
CA GLU A 20 1.21 -17.43 3.66
C GLU A 20 1.54 -16.15 2.88
N ARG A 21 0.98 -16.01 1.66
CA ARG A 21 1.19 -14.83 0.83
C ARG A 21 0.20 -13.72 1.20
N SER A 22 0.73 -12.57 1.59
CA SER A 22 -0.07 -11.36 1.66
C SER A 22 -0.40 -10.89 0.24
N ILE A 23 -1.67 -10.61 -0.03
CA ILE A 23 -2.13 -9.94 -1.25
C ILE A 23 -2.31 -8.43 -1.04
N SER A 24 -1.93 -7.90 0.13
CA SER A 24 -1.97 -6.47 0.38
C SER A 24 -1.03 -5.75 -0.57
N LEU A 25 -1.50 -4.66 -1.18
CA LEU A 25 -0.61 -3.72 -1.85
C LEU A 25 0.46 -3.25 -0.85
N PRO A 26 1.69 -2.99 -1.29
CA PRO A 26 2.69 -2.37 -0.44
C PRO A 26 2.13 -1.04 0.11
N PRO A 27 2.48 -0.67 1.35
CA PRO A 27 2.10 0.62 1.91
C PRO A 27 2.48 1.75 0.93
N ARG A 28 1.58 2.71 0.73
CA ARG A 28 1.89 3.90 -0.08
C ARG A 28 2.97 4.74 0.57
N ASP A 29 3.62 5.60 -0.22
CA ASP A 29 4.57 6.59 0.28
C ASP A 29 3.96 7.42 1.42
N ASN A 30 4.80 7.92 2.33
CA ASN A 30 4.36 8.70 3.48
C ASN A 30 3.53 9.93 3.08
N ILE A 31 3.82 10.51 1.92
CA ILE A 31 2.99 11.56 1.30
C ILE A 31 1.61 11.02 0.90
N GLY A 32 1.54 9.86 0.25
CA GLY A 32 0.29 9.23 -0.14
C GLY A 32 -0.62 8.97 1.07
N LEU A 33 -0.05 8.45 2.16
CA LEU A 33 -0.78 8.21 3.42
C LEU A 33 -1.30 9.52 4.05
N PHE A 34 -0.49 10.57 4.07
CA PHE A 34 -0.92 11.89 4.54
C PHE A 34 -2.07 12.44 3.70
N LEU A 35 -1.96 12.37 2.37
CA LEU A 35 -3.00 12.87 1.46
C LEU A 35 -4.30 12.10 1.59
N GLU A 36 -4.24 10.78 1.76
CA GLU A 36 -5.41 9.95 2.06
C GLU A 36 -6.14 10.42 3.32
N GLN A 37 -5.39 10.71 4.38
CA GLN A 37 -5.98 11.25 5.61
C GLN A 37 -6.54 12.66 5.41
N LYS A 38 -5.87 13.49 4.61
CA LYS A 38 -6.28 14.87 4.29
C LYS A 38 -7.44 14.97 3.30
N THR A 39 -7.79 13.89 2.58
CA THR A 39 -8.91 13.91 1.61
C THR A 39 -10.26 14.16 2.27
N ARG A 40 -10.41 13.85 3.56
CA ARG A 40 -11.65 14.07 4.30
C ARG A 40 -11.84 15.56 4.60
N THR A 41 -13.08 16.04 4.60
CA THR A 41 -13.38 17.43 4.97
C THR A 41 -13.63 17.57 6.47
N GLY A 42 -13.28 18.74 7.02
CA GLY A 42 -13.61 19.13 8.39
C GLY A 42 -12.40 19.56 9.23
N LYS A 43 -12.69 20.14 10.40
CA LYS A 43 -11.69 20.80 11.27
C LYS A 43 -10.46 19.96 11.59
N ARG A 44 -10.61 18.63 11.70
CA ARG A 44 -9.50 17.71 11.98
C ARG A 44 -8.56 17.56 10.79
N SER A 45 -9.09 17.45 9.58
CA SER A 45 -8.29 17.37 8.36
C SER A 45 -7.65 18.71 8.02
N ASP A 46 -8.35 19.81 8.28
CA ASP A 46 -7.83 21.16 8.05
C ASP A 46 -6.65 21.49 8.97
N ALA A 47 -6.68 20.98 10.21
CA ALA A 47 -5.61 21.13 11.19
C ALA A 47 -4.43 20.16 10.99
N LEU A 48 -4.57 19.15 10.13
CA LEU A 48 -3.56 18.11 9.94
C LEU A 48 -2.34 18.66 9.18
N SER A 49 -1.22 18.80 9.87
CA SER A 49 0.08 19.12 9.27
C SER A 49 0.85 17.86 8.89
N TYR A 50 1.61 17.92 7.79
CA TYR A 50 2.47 16.81 7.36
C TYR A 50 3.54 16.47 8.40
N SER A 51 4.19 17.48 9.00
CA SER A 51 5.23 17.25 10.01
C SER A 51 4.70 16.53 11.26
N GLN A 52 3.51 16.92 11.72
CA GLN A 52 2.84 16.28 12.85
C GLN A 52 2.46 14.83 12.50
N PHE A 53 1.93 14.62 11.30
CA PHE A 53 1.59 13.28 10.81
C PHE A 53 2.81 12.34 10.79
N VAL A 54 3.95 12.80 10.27
CA VAL A 54 5.20 12.01 10.22
C VAL A 54 5.70 11.69 11.63
N GLN A 55 5.68 12.66 12.54
CA GLN A 55 6.11 12.48 13.93
C GLN A 55 5.22 11.50 14.70
N GLU A 56 3.89 11.66 14.61
CA GLU A 56 2.92 10.80 15.31
C GLU A 56 2.96 9.36 14.79
N ALA A 57 3.07 9.18 13.47
CA ALA A 57 3.13 7.88 12.83
C ALA A 57 4.52 7.21 12.89
N ARG A 58 5.53 7.91 13.46
CA ARG A 58 6.94 7.46 13.51
C ARG A 58 7.48 7.08 12.13
N LEU A 59 7.09 7.84 11.11
CA LEU A 59 7.52 7.65 9.73
C LEU A 59 8.83 8.41 9.47
N GLN A 60 9.59 7.98 8.46
CA GLN A 60 10.72 8.77 7.96
C GLN A 60 10.20 9.96 7.14
N GLU A 61 10.92 11.08 7.14
CA GLU A 61 10.58 12.19 6.24
C GLU A 61 10.71 11.73 4.78
N TYR A 62 9.81 12.22 3.94
CA TYR A 62 9.86 11.90 2.51
C TYR A 62 11.04 12.62 1.85
N GLU A 63 12.00 11.86 1.36
CA GLU A 63 12.99 12.38 0.42
C GLU A 63 12.42 12.29 -1.01
N PRO A 64 12.28 13.41 -1.73
CA PRO A 64 11.82 13.39 -3.11
C PRO A 64 12.80 12.62 -3.98
N LYS A 65 12.37 11.44 -4.44
CA LYS A 65 13.11 10.71 -5.44
C LYS A 65 12.96 11.46 -6.77
N PRO A 66 14.05 11.69 -7.53
CA PRO A 66 13.93 12.29 -8.85
C PRO A 66 12.94 11.46 -9.68
N PRO A 67 12.10 12.12 -10.51
CA PRO A 67 11.16 11.40 -11.36
C PRO A 67 11.93 10.37 -12.16
N THR A 68 11.49 9.11 -12.11
CA THR A 68 12.03 8.10 -13.00
C THR A 68 11.83 8.60 -14.43
N PRO A 69 12.87 8.61 -15.26
CA PRO A 69 12.75 9.01 -16.66
C PRO A 69 11.65 8.18 -17.34
N PRO A 70 10.96 8.74 -18.36
CA PRO A 70 9.92 8.02 -19.08
C PRO A 70 10.38 6.62 -19.51
N TYR A 71 9.47 5.65 -19.48
CA TYR A 71 9.75 4.25 -19.86
C TYR A 71 10.46 4.12 -21.22
N GLU A 72 10.24 5.08 -22.11
CA GLU A 72 10.88 5.19 -23.43
C GLU A 72 12.41 5.37 -23.33
N GLU A 73 12.92 6.13 -22.35
CA GLU A 73 14.36 6.33 -22.14
C GLU A 73 15.04 5.12 -21.46
N LEU A 74 14.27 4.31 -20.75
CA LEU A 74 14.75 3.07 -20.10
C LEU A 74 14.95 1.92 -21.10
N GLN A 75 14.27 1.95 -22.27
CA GLN A 75 14.45 0.95 -23.32
C GLN A 75 15.69 1.20 -24.21
N LEU A 76 16.16 2.46 -24.28
CA LEU A 76 17.33 2.84 -25.08
C LEU A 76 18.68 2.66 -24.36
N SER A 77 18.67 2.32 -23.06
CA SER A 77 19.88 2.24 -22.22
C SER A 77 20.33 0.82 -21.87
N THR A 78 19.62 -0.21 -22.33
CA THR A 78 20.09 -1.61 -22.27
C THR A 78 20.90 -1.94 -23.54
N PRO A 79 22.20 -2.29 -23.44
CA PRO A 79 23.01 -2.71 -24.58
C PRO A 79 22.58 -4.07 -25.17
#